data_AF-A0A8R1IDC1-F1
#
_entry.id   AF-A0A8R1IDC1-F1
#
_cell.length_a   1.000
_cell.length_b   1.000
_cell.length_c   1.000
_cell.angle_alpha   90.00
_cell.angle_beta   90.00
_cell.angle_gamma   90.00
#
_symmetry.space_group_name_H-M   'P 1'
#
loop_
_entity.id
_entity.type
_entity.pdbx_description
1 polymer ?
#
loop_
_entity_poly.entity_id
_entity_poly.type
_entity_poly.pdbx_seq_one_letter_code
_entity_poly.pdbx_strand_id
1 'polypeptide(L)'
;MRGKVGLRMNTNKTKVMRNKFASQSPVNVTLNNVTTCIEEVNEYVYLGRLLNHNNELEPELHGRRRAAWAAFNNIKNTTDALSCPRIRAQLFDSIVLPATASQHARQCNRAPLSSLRSFWREL
;
A
#
# COMPACT_ATOMS: atom_id res chain seq x y z
N MET A 1 34.23 -18.47 6.06
CA MET A 1 33.17 -17.93 6.95
C MET A 1 32.77 -16.57 6.40
N ARG A 2 31.53 -16.41 5.91
CA ARG A 2 31.08 -15.16 5.26
C ARG A 2 31.13 -14.00 6.27
N GLY A 3 31.73 -12.88 5.84
CA GLY A 3 32.02 -11.72 6.68
C GLY A 3 30.79 -11.20 7.43
N LYS A 4 30.94 -11.06 8.75
CA LYS A 4 29.96 -10.46 9.64
C LYS A 4 29.85 -8.98 9.34
N VAL A 5 28.75 -8.56 8.72
CA VAL A 5 28.45 -7.15 8.41
C VAL A 5 28.09 -6.33 9.66
N GLY A 6 28.33 -6.86 10.88
CA GLY A 6 27.97 -6.21 12.16
C GLY A 6 26.47 -6.03 12.42
N LEU A 7 25.60 -6.39 11.48
CA LEU A 7 24.15 -6.24 11.60
C LEU A 7 23.52 -7.37 12.43
N ARG A 8 22.55 -7.00 13.28
CA ARG A 8 21.76 -7.93 14.10
C ARG A 8 20.29 -7.88 13.68
N MET A 9 19.70 -9.05 13.44
CA MET A 9 18.28 -9.17 13.13
C MET A 9 17.41 -8.77 14.34
N ASN A 10 16.33 -8.04 14.08
CA ASN A 10 15.28 -7.78 15.07
C ASN A 10 14.14 -8.79 14.89
N THR A 11 14.20 -9.89 15.62
CA THR A 11 13.24 -11.00 15.53
C THR A 11 11.79 -10.59 15.84
N ASN A 12 11.57 -9.52 16.60
CA ASN A 12 10.22 -9.04 16.92
C ASN A 12 9.54 -8.37 15.71
N LYS A 13 10.33 -7.74 14.82
CA LYS A 13 9.83 -7.08 13.59
C LYS A 13 9.84 -8.00 12.38
N THR A 14 10.63 -9.07 12.43
CA THR A 14 10.72 -10.05 11.34
C THR A 14 9.56 -11.04 11.44
N LYS A 15 8.89 -11.26 10.31
CA LYS A 15 7.81 -12.24 10.15
C LYS A 15 8.10 -13.06 8.90
N VAL A 16 7.62 -14.30 8.87
CA VAL A 16 7.68 -15.16 7.70
C VAL A 16 6.34 -15.16 7.01
N MET A 17 6.34 -14.99 5.69
CA MET A 17 5.17 -15.23 4.85
C MET A 17 5.59 -16.23 3.79
N ARG A 18 4.80 -17.28 3.60
CA ARG A 18 5.08 -18.34 2.63
C ARG A 18 4.22 -18.22 1.40
N ASN A 19 4.55 -18.97 0.35
CA ASN A 19 3.69 -19.25 -0.80
C ASN A 19 3.39 -20.77 -0.80
N LYS A 20 2.38 -21.21 -1.54
CA LYS A 20 1.94 -22.61 -1.67
C LYS A 20 3.04 -23.61 -2.05
N PHE A 21 4.14 -23.12 -2.64
CA PHE A 21 5.29 -23.93 -3.06
C PHE A 21 6.37 -24.07 -1.98
N ALA A 22 6.30 -23.28 -0.90
CA ALA A 22 7.31 -23.31 0.16
C ALA A 22 7.05 -24.44 1.16
N SER A 23 8.10 -24.95 1.80
CA SER A 23 7.96 -25.94 2.87
C SER A 23 7.22 -25.35 4.07
N GLN A 24 6.41 -26.16 4.75
CA GLN A 24 5.73 -25.76 5.99
C GLN A 24 6.62 -25.88 7.24
N SER A 25 7.90 -26.20 7.09
CA SER A 25 8.82 -26.33 8.20
C SER A 25 9.05 -24.98 8.92
N PRO A 26 9.05 -24.95 10.27
CA PRO A 26 9.29 -23.72 11.03
C PRO A 26 10.62 -23.04 10.66
N VAL A 27 10.62 -21.71 10.60
CA VAL A 27 11.87 -20.94 10.39
C VAL A 27 12.46 -20.59 11.75
N ASN A 28 13.54 -21.26 12.09
CA ASN A 28 14.27 -21.04 13.34
C ASN A 28 15.50 -20.17 13.11
N VAL A 29 15.70 -19.18 13.98
CA VAL A 29 16.91 -18.34 13.99
C VAL A 29 17.58 -18.47 15.35
N THR A 30 18.88 -18.77 15.34
CA THR A 30 19.69 -18.81 16.55
C THR A 30 20.46 -17.50 16.71
N LEU A 31 20.23 -16.80 17.82
CA LEU A 31 20.88 -15.56 18.18
C LEU A 31 21.35 -15.66 19.63
N ASN A 32 22.64 -15.41 19.88
CA ASN A 32 23.25 -15.50 21.22
C ASN A 32 22.96 -16.84 21.94
N ASN A 33 23.04 -17.96 21.21
CA ASN A 33 22.72 -19.31 21.71
C ASN A 33 21.25 -19.55 22.08
N VAL A 34 20.35 -18.60 21.77
CA VAL A 34 18.91 -18.77 21.91
C VAL A 34 18.31 -19.00 20.53
N THR A 35 17.57 -20.10 20.38
CA THR A 35 16.85 -20.41 19.14
C THR A 35 15.40 -19.94 19.28
N THR A 36 14.99 -19.05 18.39
CA THR A 36 13.62 -18.53 18.34
C THR A 36 13.00 -18.87 16.99
N CYS A 37 11.76 -19.36 17.02
CA CYS A 37 10.95 -19.51 15.81
C CYS A 37 10.42 -18.14 15.38
N ILE A 38 10.55 -17.79 14.10
CA ILE A 38 9.95 -16.58 13.55
C ILE A 38 8.46 -16.82 13.35
N GLU A 39 7.64 -15.86 13.78
CA GLU A 39 6.20 -15.91 13.57
C GLU A 39 5.84 -15.89 12.09
N GLU A 40 4.93 -16.78 11.71
CA GLU A 40 4.37 -16.88 10.37
C GLU A 40 3.06 -16.08 10.27
N VAL A 41 2.94 -15.26 9.22
CA VAL A 41 1.80 -14.37 9.00
C VAL A 41 1.22 -14.56 7.60
N ASN A 42 -0.10 -14.48 7.48
CA ASN A 42 -0.81 -14.55 6.20
C ASN A 42 -0.80 -13.22 5.45
N GLU A 43 -0.75 -12.12 6.20
CA GLU A 43 -0.73 -10.76 5.68
C GLU A 43 0.36 -9.93 6.34
N TYR A 44 0.99 -9.04 5.58
CA TYR A 44 2.04 -8.18 6.09
C TYR A 44 2.08 -6.85 5.32
N VAL A 45 2.14 -5.74 6.03
CA VAL A 45 2.28 -4.42 5.40
C VAL A 45 3.76 -4.12 5.18
N TYR A 46 4.18 -4.17 3.92
CA TYR A 46 5.53 -3.82 3.50
C TYR A 46 5.52 -2.49 2.73
N LEU A 47 6.24 -1.49 3.25
CA LEU A 47 6.37 -0.16 2.62
C LEU A 47 5.01 0.48 2.24
N GLY A 48 3.99 0.29 3.08
CA GLY A 48 2.64 0.81 2.85
C GLY A 48 1.77 -0.03 1.91
N ARG A 49 2.26 -1.18 1.44
CA ARG A 49 1.50 -2.16 0.66
C ARG A 49 1.16 -3.38 1.51
N LEU A 50 -0.12 -3.77 1.55
CA LEU A 50 -0.52 -5.04 2.14
C LEU A 50 -0.15 -6.18 1.19
N LEU A 51 0.69 -7.09 1.66
CA LEU A 51 1.01 -8.35 1.00
C LEU A 51 0.17 -9.45 1.63
N ASN A 52 -0.30 -10.38 0.82
CA ASN A 52 -1.00 -11.58 1.26
C ASN A 52 -0.47 -12.81 0.52
N HIS A 53 -0.82 -14.00 1.02
CA HIS A 53 -0.37 -15.28 0.46
C HIS A 53 -0.73 -15.46 -1.03
N ASN A 54 -1.89 -14.94 -1.43
CA ASN A 54 -2.44 -15.12 -2.78
C ASN A 54 -2.03 -14.02 -3.76
N ASN A 55 -1.24 -13.04 -3.30
CA ASN A 55 -0.91 -11.80 -4.01
C ASN A 55 -2.16 -11.06 -4.57
N GLU A 56 -3.29 -11.15 -3.86
CA GLU A 56 -4.53 -10.47 -4.19
C GLU A 56 -4.39 -8.96 -3.96
N LEU A 57 -4.77 -8.17 -4.96
CA LEU A 57 -4.72 -6.70 -4.90
C LEU A 57 -5.96 -6.09 -4.24
N GLU A 58 -7.06 -6.84 -4.11
CA GLU A 58 -8.36 -6.31 -3.66
C GLU A 58 -8.32 -5.60 -2.30
N PRO A 59 -7.68 -6.15 -1.25
CA PRO A 59 -7.61 -5.46 0.04
C PRO A 59 -6.83 -4.13 -0.02
N GLU A 60 -5.76 -4.09 -0.82
CA GLU A 60 -4.98 -2.86 -1.06
C GLU A 60 -5.82 -1.82 -1.80
N LEU A 61 -6.52 -2.24 -2.86
CA LEU A 61 -7.40 -1.38 -3.64
C LEU A 61 -8.55 -0.83 -2.79
N HIS A 62 -9.15 -1.66 -1.94
CA HIS A 62 -10.18 -1.23 -1.01
C HIS A 62 -9.66 -0.18 -0.02
N GLY A 63 -8.48 -0.40 0.57
CA GLY A 63 -7.82 0.58 1.44
C GLY A 63 -7.56 1.92 0.73
N ARG A 64 -7.07 1.88 -0.50
CA ARG A 64 -6.78 3.08 -1.31
C ARG A 64 -8.05 3.81 -1.74
N ARG A 65 -9.12 3.11 -2.08
CA ARG A 65 -10.44 3.72 -2.35
C ARG A 65 -10.95 4.48 -1.12
N ARG A 66 -10.82 3.90 0.08
CA ARG A 66 -11.19 4.59 1.34
C ARG A 66 -10.35 5.84 1.59
N ALA A 67 -9.04 5.76 1.39
CA ALA A 67 -8.14 6.91 1.54
C ALA A 67 -8.46 8.03 0.55
N ALA A 68 -8.73 7.68 -0.71
CA ALA A 68 -9.15 8.62 -1.74
C ALA A 68 -10.49 9.28 -1.39
N TRP A 69 -11.45 8.51 -0.90
CA TRP A 69 -12.75 9.02 -0.48
C TRP A 69 -12.64 9.98 0.71
N ALA A 70 -11.80 9.65 1.69
CA ALA A 70 -11.51 10.53 2.82
C ALA A 70 -10.85 11.84 2.36
N ALA A 71 -9.85 11.77 1.47
CA ALA A 71 -9.20 12.94 0.89
C ALA A 71 -10.18 13.82 0.11
N PHE A 72 -11.09 13.20 -0.66
CA PHE A 72 -12.15 13.92 -1.37
C PHE A 72 -13.11 14.61 -0.41
N ASN A 73 -13.61 13.91 0.62
CA ASN A 73 -14.51 14.50 1.60
C ASN A 73 -13.89 15.71 2.31
N ASN A 74 -12.58 15.70 2.56
CA ASN A 74 -11.86 16.83 3.16
C ASN A 74 -11.85 18.09 2.27
N ILE A 75 -11.87 17.93 0.94
CA ILE A 75 -11.82 19.05 -0.02
C ILE A 75 -13.18 19.37 -0.63
N LYS A 76 -14.23 18.60 -0.33
CA LYS A 76 -15.53 18.70 -0.98
C LYS A 76 -16.11 20.10 -0.89
N ASN A 77 -16.21 20.66 0.31
CA ASN A 77 -16.77 22.00 0.53
C ASN A 77 -16.00 23.09 -0.22
N THR A 78 -14.66 22.99 -0.26
CA THR A 78 -13.81 23.92 -1.01
C THR A 78 -14.00 23.76 -2.52
N THR A 79 -14.15 22.52 -2.98
CA THR A 79 -14.38 22.20 -4.40
C THR A 79 -15.75 22.70 -4.86
N ASP A 80 -16.78 22.58 -4.03
CA ASP A 80 -18.15 23.02 -4.31
C ASP A 80 -18.26 24.56 -4.34
N ALA A 81 -17.44 25.27 -3.55
CA ALA A 81 -17.37 26.73 -3.57
C ALA A 81 -16.64 27.30 -4.80
N LEU A 82 -15.85 26.48 -5.52
CA LEU A 82 -15.07 26.92 -6.67
C LEU A 82 -15.90 26.82 -7.96
N SER A 83 -16.18 27.95 -8.60
CA SER A 83 -16.97 27.97 -9.84
C SER A 83 -16.18 27.46 -11.06
N CYS A 84 -14.84 27.50 -11.03
CA CYS A 84 -14.00 27.15 -12.16
C CYS A 84 -13.67 25.64 -12.20
N PRO A 85 -14.13 24.88 -13.21
CA PRO A 85 -13.85 23.44 -13.31
C PRO A 85 -12.36 23.11 -13.40
N ARG A 86 -11.55 24.03 -13.96
CA ARG A 86 -10.09 23.84 -14.08
C ARG A 86 -9.41 23.84 -12.72
N ILE A 87 -9.81 24.73 -11.82
CA ILE A 87 -9.24 24.83 -10.46
C ILE A 87 -9.71 23.64 -9.61
N ARG A 88 -10.98 23.23 -9.73
CA ARG A 88 -11.51 22.00 -9.11
C ARG A 88 -10.70 20.78 -9.52
N ALA A 89 -10.40 20.62 -10.81
CA ALA A 89 -9.58 19.53 -11.31
C ALA A 89 -8.13 19.58 -10.78
N GLN A 90 -7.52 20.77 -10.68
CA GLN A 90 -6.18 20.91 -10.10
C GLN A 90 -6.15 20.54 -8.62
N LEU A 91 -7.15 20.96 -7.84
CA LEU A 91 -7.27 20.62 -6.43
C LEU A 91 -7.40 19.10 -6.24
N PHE A 92 -8.27 18.47 -7.03
CA PHE A 92 -8.41 17.01 -7.06
C PHE A 92 -7.10 16.31 -7.42
N ASP A 93 -6.42 16.77 -8.48
CA ASP A 93 -5.15 16.20 -8.94
C ASP A 93 -4.04 16.32 -7.88
N SER A 94 -4.09 17.38 -7.05
CA SER A 94 -3.09 17.63 -6.00
C SER A 94 -3.33 16.88 -4.68
N ILE A 95 -4.59 16.57 -4.34
CA ILE A 95 -4.95 16.03 -3.02
C ILE A 95 -5.48 14.60 -3.10
N VAL A 96 -6.38 14.32 -4.04
CA VAL A 96 -7.04 13.01 -4.14
C VAL A 96 -6.19 12.01 -4.92
N LEU A 97 -5.57 12.43 -6.03
CA LEU A 97 -4.73 11.51 -6.82
C LEU A 97 -3.56 10.91 -6.02
N PRO A 98 -2.81 11.66 -5.19
CA PRO A 98 -1.73 11.07 -4.39
C PRO A 98 -2.25 10.04 -3.37
N ALA A 99 -3.40 10.28 -2.77
CA ALA A 99 -4.04 9.33 -1.83
C ALA A 99 -4.45 8.02 -2.53
N THR A 100 -4.69 8.06 -3.84
CA THR A 100 -5.01 6.88 -4.65
C THR A 100 -3.78 6.11 -5.15
N ALA A 101 -2.56 6.68 -5.15
CA ALA A 101 -1.44 6.18 -5.95
C ALA A 101 -0.15 5.90 -5.14
N SER A 102 0.27 4.62 -5.07
CA SER A 102 1.68 4.28 -4.79
C SER A 102 2.56 4.59 -6.02
N GLN A 103 3.84 4.95 -5.82
CA GLN A 103 4.76 5.37 -6.90
C GLN A 103 4.82 4.38 -8.08
N HIS A 104 4.65 3.08 -7.82
CA HIS A 104 4.67 1.99 -8.82
C HIS A 104 3.34 1.86 -9.59
N ALA A 105 2.20 2.33 -9.04
CA ALA A 105 0.87 2.19 -9.64
C ALA A 105 0.52 3.32 -10.63
N ARG A 106 1.37 4.35 -10.77
CA ARG A 106 1.17 5.43 -11.75
C ARG A 106 1.15 4.91 -13.20
N GLN A 107 1.84 3.79 -13.46
CA GLN A 107 1.87 3.17 -14.79
C GLN A 107 0.58 2.41 -15.11
N CYS A 108 -0.03 1.73 -14.12
CA CYS A 108 -1.20 0.86 -14.32
C CYS A 108 -2.56 1.57 -14.12
N ASN A 109 -2.62 2.66 -13.36
CA ASN A 109 -3.89 3.34 -13.02
C ASN A 109 -4.24 4.53 -13.95
N ARG A 110 -3.58 4.70 -15.10
CA ARG A 110 -3.88 5.84 -16.01
C ARG A 110 -5.31 5.83 -16.55
N ALA A 111 -5.83 4.66 -16.94
CA ALA A 111 -7.15 4.55 -17.58
C ALA A 111 -8.36 4.71 -16.61
N PRO A 112 -8.35 4.13 -15.38
CA PRO A 112 -9.43 4.37 -14.41
C PRO A 112 -9.50 5.83 -13.97
N LEU A 113 -8.34 6.49 -13.82
CA LEU A 113 -8.26 7.87 -13.37
C LEU A 113 -8.72 8.87 -14.43
N SER A 114 -8.51 8.59 -15.72
CA SER A 114 -9.06 9.44 -16.80
C SER A 114 -10.58 9.40 -16.85
N SER A 115 -11.20 8.22 -16.63
CA SER A 115 -12.66 8.09 -16.61
C SER A 115 -13.29 8.82 -15.41
N LEU A 116 -12.69 8.66 -14.21
CA LEU A 116 -13.11 9.44 -13.03
C LEU A 116 -12.97 10.94 -13.29
N ARG A 117 -11.84 11.38 -13.86
CA ARG A 117 -11.56 12.79 -14.14
C ARG A 117 -12.50 13.39 -15.19
N SER A 118 -13.03 12.59 -16.11
CA SER A 118 -14.07 13.02 -17.07
C SER A 118 -15.44 13.11 -16.42
N PHE A 119 -15.85 12.08 -15.67
CA PHE A 119 -17.12 12.07 -14.93
C PHE A 119 -17.24 13.27 -13.97
N TRP A 120 -16.13 13.67 -13.33
CA TRP A 120 -16.10 14.81 -12.41
C TRP A 120 -15.93 16.18 -13.09
N ARG A 121 -15.67 16.25 -14.40
CA ARG A 121 -15.74 17.52 -15.17
C ARG A 121 -17.17 17.89 -15.51
N GLU A 122 -18.07 16.92 -15.52
CA GLU A 122 -19.48 17.07 -15.91
C GLU A 122 -20.42 17.33 -14.71
N LEU A 123 -19.90 17.23 -13.47
CA LEU A 123 -20.56 17.60 -12.20
C LEU A 123 -20.12 18.97 -11.70
#